data_AF-A0A7J9KA28-F1
#
_entry.id   AF-A0A7J9KA28-F1
#
_cell.length_a   1.000
_cell.length_b   1.000
_cell.length_c   1.000
_cell.angle_alpha   90.00
_cell.angle_beta   90.00
_cell.angle_gamma   90.00
#
_symmetry.space_group_name_H-M   'P 1'
#
loop_
_entity.id
_entity.type
_entity.pdbx_description
1 polymer ?
#
loop_
_entity_poly.entity_id
_entity_poly.type
_entity_poly.pdbx_seq_one_letter_code
_entity_poly.pdbx_strand_id
1 'polypeptide(L)'
;MLITEYLKGGDLHQYLKEKGSLSASTAVSFALDIARGMAYLHNEPNVIIHRDLKPRNVLLVNSSADHLKVGDFGLSKLIKVQNCHDVYKMTGETGSYRYMAPEVFKHRKYDKKVDVFSFAMILYEMLEGEPPFSNYEPYEAAKYVAAGHRPSFRSKSYLPELRK
;
A
#
# COMPACT_ATOMS: atom_id res chain seq x y z
N MET A 1 1.80 24.15 6.25
CA MET A 1 3.08 23.61 5.75
C MET A 1 3.56 22.57 6.75
N LEU A 2 3.78 21.34 6.32
CA LEU A 2 4.38 20.28 7.15
C LEU A 2 5.87 20.19 6.78
N ILE A 3 6.74 20.12 7.77
CA ILE A 3 8.19 19.93 7.59
C ILE A 3 8.49 18.48 7.98
N THR A 4 9.05 17.71 7.04
CA THR A 4 9.41 16.29 7.24
C THR A 4 10.87 16.07 6.86
N GLU A 5 11.41 14.91 7.23
CA GLU A 5 12.70 14.48 6.71
C GLU A 5 12.67 14.38 5.17
N TYR A 6 13.79 14.70 4.53
CA TYR A 6 13.95 14.57 3.09
C TYR A 6 14.60 13.23 2.74
N LEU A 7 13.91 12.44 1.91
CA LEU A 7 14.36 11.13 1.44
C LEU A 7 14.70 11.22 -0.04
N LYS A 8 16.00 11.09 -0.36
CA LYS A 8 16.54 11.38 -1.69
C LYS A 8 16.31 10.29 -2.74
N GLY A 9 15.80 9.12 -2.33
CA GLY A 9 15.64 7.96 -3.20
C GLY A 9 14.40 7.99 -4.10
N GLY A 10 13.52 8.99 -3.95
CA GLY A 10 12.24 9.03 -4.64
C GLY A 10 11.20 8.09 -4.00
N ASP A 11 10.22 7.66 -4.79
CA ASP A 11 9.12 6.82 -4.35
C ASP A 11 9.11 5.43 -5.02
N LEU A 12 8.44 4.48 -4.37
CA LEU A 12 8.37 3.09 -4.82
C LEU A 12 7.65 2.96 -6.16
N HIS A 13 6.71 3.84 -6.50
CA HIS A 13 6.04 3.81 -7.80
C HIS A 13 7.03 4.07 -8.94
N GLN A 14 7.84 5.12 -8.83
CA GLN A 14 8.87 5.42 -9.83
C GLN A 14 9.93 4.31 -9.89
N TYR A 15 10.34 3.79 -8.73
CA TYR A 15 11.30 2.69 -8.66
C TYR A 15 10.80 1.44 -9.39
N LEU A 16 9.54 1.03 -9.17
CA LEU A 16 8.94 -0.13 -9.83
C LEU A 16 8.74 0.11 -11.32
N LYS A 17 8.40 1.33 -11.74
CA LYS A 17 8.30 1.69 -13.17
C LYS A 17 9.63 1.54 -13.90
N GLU A 18 10.76 1.83 -13.24
CA GLU A 18 12.10 1.72 -13.82
C GLU A 18 12.67 0.29 -13.76
N LYS A 19 12.41 -0.43 -12.66
CA LYS A 19 12.99 -1.77 -12.42
C LYS A 19 12.11 -2.93 -12.91
N GLY A 20 10.79 -2.73 -13.01
CA GLY A 20 9.83 -3.80 -13.20
C GLY A 20 9.66 -4.64 -11.93
N SER A 21 9.49 -5.96 -12.09
CA SER A 21 9.31 -6.87 -10.96
C SER A 21 10.59 -7.00 -10.14
N LEU A 22 10.44 -7.11 -8.83
CA LEU A 22 11.52 -7.31 -7.89
C LEU A 22 11.77 -8.80 -7.65
N SER A 23 13.00 -9.15 -7.27
CA SER A 23 13.30 -10.48 -6.73
C SER A 23 12.51 -10.71 -5.43
N ALA A 24 12.26 -11.99 -5.11
CA ALA A 24 11.56 -12.35 -3.89
C ALA A 24 12.24 -11.77 -2.63
N SER A 25 13.57 -11.84 -2.59
CA SER A 25 14.38 -11.33 -1.49
C SER A 25 14.21 -9.83 -1.28
N THR A 26 14.29 -9.04 -2.35
CA THR A 26 14.12 -7.58 -2.30
C THR A 26 12.68 -7.21 -1.95
N ALA A 27 11.70 -7.86 -2.57
CA ALA A 27 10.28 -7.64 -2.27
C ALA A 27 9.96 -7.92 -0.80
N VAL A 28 10.50 -9.01 -0.23
CA VAL A 28 10.34 -9.33 1.21
C VAL A 28 11.02 -8.28 2.09
N SER A 29 12.23 -7.85 1.75
CA SER A 29 12.93 -6.79 2.51
C SER A 29 12.12 -5.50 2.54
N PHE A 30 11.63 -5.05 1.38
CA PHE A 30 10.81 -3.85 1.25
C PHE A 30 9.46 -3.98 1.95
N ALA A 31 8.82 -5.15 1.83
CA ALA A 31 7.57 -5.45 2.51
C ALA A 31 7.72 -5.41 4.03
N LEU A 32 8.85 -5.89 4.57
CA LEU A 32 9.13 -5.82 6.00
C LEU A 32 9.27 -4.38 6.50
N ASP A 33 9.93 -3.49 5.73
CA ASP A 33 10.05 -2.08 6.10
C ASP A 33 8.68 -1.37 6.11
N ILE A 34 7.85 -1.60 5.08
CA ILE A 34 6.48 -1.08 5.05
C ILE A 34 5.65 -1.64 6.21
N ALA A 35 5.72 -2.96 6.45
CA ALA A 35 4.96 -3.61 7.51
C ALA A 35 5.36 -3.13 8.90
N ARG A 36 6.64 -2.86 9.15
CA ARG A 36 7.12 -2.26 10.41
C ARG A 36 6.57 -0.85 10.60
N GLY A 37 6.60 -0.03 9.56
CA GLY A 37 6.00 1.31 9.58
C GLY A 37 4.51 1.26 9.89
N MET A 38 3.76 0.38 9.22
CA MET A 38 2.33 0.21 9.48
C MET A 38 2.03 -0.38 10.86
N ALA A 39 2.81 -1.34 11.33
CA ALA A 39 2.67 -1.91 12.67
C ALA A 39 2.86 -0.84 13.76
N TYR A 40 3.81 0.08 13.56
CA TYR A 40 4.00 1.22 14.45
C TYR A 40 2.76 2.13 14.49
N LEU A 41 2.20 2.48 13.32
CA LEU A 41 0.99 3.32 13.24
C LEU A 41 -0.25 2.63 13.85
N HIS A 42 -0.38 1.33 13.65
CA HIS A 42 -1.53 0.55 14.07
C HIS A 42 -1.49 0.12 15.54
N ASN A 43 -0.44 0.50 16.26
CA ASN A 43 -0.22 0.10 17.64
C ASN A 43 -1.18 0.81 18.61
N GLU A 44 -1.64 0.09 19.62
CA GLU A 44 -2.55 0.62 20.65
C GLU A 44 -1.77 1.40 21.73
N PRO A 45 -2.41 2.37 22.42
CA PRO A 45 -3.83 2.74 22.36
C PRO A 45 -4.19 3.80 21.29
N ASN A 46 -3.19 4.30 20.58
CA ASN A 46 -3.33 5.41 19.62
C ASN A 46 -3.21 4.88 18.19
N VAL A 47 -4.29 4.28 17.68
CA VAL A 47 -4.29 3.72 16.32
C VAL A 47 -4.36 4.84 15.29
N ILE A 48 -3.37 4.89 14.41
CA ILE A 48 -3.36 5.77 13.24
C ILE A 48 -3.66 4.94 12.00
N ILE A 49 -4.75 5.25 11.29
CA ILE A 49 -5.04 4.66 9.98
C ILE A 49 -4.46 5.58 8.91
N HIS A 50 -3.67 5.03 7.98
CA HIS A 50 -3.02 5.78 6.92
C HIS A 50 -4.01 6.27 5.85
N ARG A 51 -4.92 5.38 5.41
CA ARG A 51 -6.02 5.61 4.44
C ARG A 51 -5.62 5.91 2.99
N ASP A 52 -4.37 6.27 2.75
CA ASP A 52 -3.83 6.47 1.38
C ASP A 52 -2.50 5.73 1.17
N LEU A 53 -2.38 4.51 1.69
CA LEU A 53 -1.16 3.71 1.50
C LEU A 53 -1.10 3.24 0.03
N LYS A 54 -0.10 3.72 -0.70
CA LYS A 54 0.14 3.42 -2.13
C LYS A 54 1.63 3.54 -2.44
N PRO A 55 2.16 3.00 -3.55
CA PRO A 55 3.60 3.03 -3.83
C PRO A 55 4.19 4.46 -3.90
N ARG A 56 3.41 5.47 -4.32
CA ARG A 56 3.84 6.89 -4.28
C ARG A 56 4.09 7.43 -2.87
N ASN A 57 3.44 6.83 -1.88
CA ASN A 57 3.55 7.22 -0.47
C ASN A 57 4.52 6.29 0.29
N VAL A 58 5.28 5.46 -0.42
CA VAL A 58 6.38 4.67 0.13
C VAL A 58 7.67 5.20 -0.48
N LEU A 59 8.53 5.77 0.36
CA LEU A 59 9.70 6.53 -0.03
C LEU A 59 10.98 5.74 0.18
N LEU A 60 11.91 5.86 -0.75
CA LEU A 60 13.23 5.25 -0.66
C LEU A 60 14.16 6.19 0.11
N VAL A 61 14.81 5.67 1.17
CA VAL A 61 15.69 6.48 2.02
C VAL A 61 16.85 7.08 1.22
N ASN A 62 17.39 6.32 0.26
CA ASN A 62 18.49 6.73 -0.59
C ASN A 62 18.36 6.13 -1.99
N SER A 63 19.21 6.59 -2.92
CA SER A 63 19.21 6.13 -4.32
C SER A 63 19.62 4.66 -4.49
N SER A 64 20.26 4.05 -3.49
CA SER A 64 20.58 2.62 -3.47
C SER A 64 19.36 1.75 -3.13
N ALA A 65 18.27 2.37 -2.68
CA ALA A 65 17.05 1.70 -2.24
C ALA A 65 17.27 0.72 -1.07
N ASP A 66 18.17 1.05 -0.14
CA ASP A 66 18.52 0.14 0.97
C ASP A 66 17.34 -0.09 1.93
N HIS A 67 16.56 0.96 2.16
CA HIS A 67 15.42 0.97 3.09
C HIS A 67 14.26 1.80 2.56
N LEU A 68 13.04 1.41 2.96
CA LEU A 68 11.82 2.15 2.68
C LEU A 68 11.25 2.81 3.93
N LYS A 69 10.55 3.93 3.74
CA LYS A 69 9.75 4.60 4.77
C LYS A 69 8.36 4.91 4.23
N VAL A 70 7.34 4.71 5.06
CA VAL A 70 5.97 5.16 4.75
C VAL A 70 5.89 6.66 4.99
N GLY A 71 5.36 7.40 4.03
CA GLY A 71 5.19 8.85 4.07
C GLY A 71 3.79 9.27 3.66
N ASP A 72 3.58 10.59 3.62
CA ASP A 72 2.30 11.24 3.32
C ASP A 72 1.11 10.81 4.19
N PHE A 73 1.05 11.42 5.37
CA PHE A 73 -0.03 11.24 6.33
C PHE A 73 -1.15 12.29 6.15
N GLY A 74 -1.23 12.98 5.00
CA GLY A 74 -2.22 14.04 4.77
C GLY A 74 -3.68 13.59 4.90
N LEU A 75 -3.91 12.29 4.65
CA LEU A 75 -5.20 11.64 4.81
C LEU A 75 -5.25 10.72 6.03
N SER A 76 -4.27 10.73 6.92
CA SER A 76 -4.27 9.85 8.10
C SER A 76 -5.33 10.23 9.13
N LYS A 77 -5.73 9.28 9.97
CA LYS A 77 -6.68 9.50 11.06
C LYS A 77 -6.24 8.82 12.35
N LEU A 78 -6.15 9.61 13.41
CA LEU A 78 -5.99 9.09 14.76
C LEU A 78 -7.34 8.63 15.30
N ILE A 79 -7.39 7.39 15.76
CA ILE A 79 -8.58 6.76 16.34
C ILE A 79 -8.21 6.26 17.73
N LYS A 80 -8.93 6.76 18.73
CA LYS A 80 -8.90 6.20 20.09
C LYS A 80 -9.71 4.90 20.07
N VAL A 81 -9.20 3.87 20.75
CA VAL A 81 -9.69 2.47 20.79
C VAL A 81 -11.22 2.32 20.95
N GLN A 82 -11.92 3.33 21.44
CA GLN A 82 -13.36 3.28 21.72
C GLN A 82 -14.29 3.59 20.53
N ASN A 83 -13.84 4.16 19.40
CA ASN A 83 -14.76 4.50 18.30
C ASN A 83 -14.10 4.47 16.92
N CYS A 84 -14.23 3.36 16.19
CA CYS A 84 -13.84 3.29 14.77
C CYS A 84 -15.03 2.85 13.92
N HIS A 85 -15.98 3.76 13.73
CA HIS A 85 -17.20 3.53 12.94
C HIS A 85 -17.46 4.67 11.95
N ASP A 86 -16.41 5.35 11.51
CA ASP A 86 -16.53 6.47 10.59
C ASP A 86 -16.66 6.02 9.14
N VAL A 87 -17.48 6.75 8.39
CA VAL A 87 -17.57 6.62 6.94
C VAL A 87 -16.52 7.53 6.32
N TYR A 88 -15.70 6.99 5.42
CA TYR A 88 -14.65 7.76 4.73
C TYR A 88 -15.33 8.78 3.82
N LYS A 89 -15.00 10.07 3.96
CA LYS A 89 -15.38 11.08 2.97
C LYS A 89 -14.32 11.09 1.89
N MET A 90 -14.69 10.69 0.67
CA MET A 90 -13.79 10.65 -0.47
C MET A 90 -13.16 12.02 -0.72
N THR A 91 -11.83 12.07 -0.74
CA THR A 91 -11.05 13.15 -1.34
C THR A 91 -10.37 12.55 -2.57
N GLY A 92 -10.82 12.97 -3.74
CA GLY A 92 -10.52 12.32 -5.01
C GLY A 92 -9.06 12.45 -5.41
N GLU A 93 -8.38 11.32 -5.50
CA GLU A 93 -7.28 11.11 -6.44
C GLU A 93 -7.56 9.83 -7.23
N THR A 94 -7.61 9.94 -8.55
CA THR A 94 -7.97 8.84 -9.44
C THR A 94 -7.01 7.65 -9.33
N GLY A 95 -5.72 7.87 -9.04
CA GLY A 95 -4.73 6.79 -8.90
C GLY A 95 -4.85 5.96 -7.62
N SER A 96 -5.38 6.51 -6.52
CA SER A 96 -5.44 5.84 -5.22
C SER A 96 -6.46 4.70 -5.17
N TYR A 97 -7.49 4.73 -6.02
CA TYR A 97 -8.57 3.72 -6.01
C TYR A 97 -8.05 2.29 -6.12
N ARG A 98 -6.97 2.08 -6.88
CA ARG A 98 -6.42 0.74 -7.13
C ARG A 98 -5.94 0.02 -5.86
N TYR A 99 -5.48 0.76 -4.86
CA TYR A 99 -4.98 0.22 -3.59
C TYR A 99 -6.04 0.32 -2.47
N MET A 100 -7.24 0.82 -2.79
CA MET A 100 -8.30 1.05 -1.83
C MET A 100 -9.00 -0.25 -1.44
N ALA A 101 -9.21 -0.44 -0.14
CA ALA A 101 -9.96 -1.57 0.39
C ALA A 101 -11.44 -1.56 -0.09
N PRO A 102 -12.04 -2.72 -0.36
CA PRO A 102 -13.38 -2.82 -0.93
C PRO A 102 -14.47 -2.25 -0.02
N GLU A 103 -14.31 -2.32 1.29
CA GLU A 103 -15.22 -1.71 2.28
C GLU A 103 -15.17 -0.17 2.24
N VAL A 104 -13.99 0.42 1.99
CA VAL A 104 -13.84 1.87 1.83
C VAL A 104 -14.51 2.31 0.54
N PHE A 105 -14.26 1.60 -0.56
CA PHE A 105 -14.89 1.87 -1.86
C PHE A 105 -16.43 1.79 -1.79
N LYS A 106 -16.96 0.83 -1.02
CA LYS A 106 -18.40 0.67 -0.79
C LYS A 106 -18.99 1.62 0.27
N HIS A 107 -18.21 2.59 0.76
CA HIS A 107 -18.64 3.52 1.81
C HIS A 107 -19.16 2.83 3.07
N ARG A 108 -18.60 1.66 3.41
CA ARG A 108 -18.92 0.91 4.62
C ARG A 108 -18.03 1.34 5.77
N LYS A 109 -18.40 0.93 6.98
CA LYS A 109 -17.53 1.07 8.16
C LYS A 109 -16.24 0.29 7.93
N TYR A 110 -15.13 0.86 8.36
CA TYR A 110 -13.80 0.29 8.22
C TYR A 110 -12.95 0.56 9.46
N ASP A 111 -11.87 -0.19 9.59
CA ASP A 111 -10.86 -0.08 10.63
C ASP A 111 -9.45 -0.04 10.02
N LYS A 112 -8.42 -0.22 10.83
CA LYS A 112 -7.02 -0.22 10.38
C LYS A 112 -6.69 -1.29 9.34
N LYS A 113 -7.54 -2.31 9.13
CA LYS A 113 -7.33 -3.37 8.13
C LYS A 113 -7.38 -2.87 6.70
N VAL A 114 -7.91 -1.68 6.45
CA VAL A 114 -7.88 -1.06 5.13
C VAL A 114 -6.45 -0.86 4.63
N ASP A 115 -5.52 -0.47 5.51
CA ASP A 115 -4.12 -0.30 5.12
C ASP A 115 -3.43 -1.66 4.90
N VAL A 116 -3.91 -2.74 5.55
CA VAL A 116 -3.43 -4.11 5.30
C VAL A 116 -3.80 -4.57 3.89
N PHE A 117 -5.01 -4.21 3.44
CA PHE A 117 -5.42 -4.45 2.06
C PHE A 117 -4.52 -3.71 1.08
N SER A 118 -4.29 -2.42 1.32
CA SER A 118 -3.40 -1.59 0.49
C SER A 118 -1.98 -2.15 0.45
N PHE A 119 -1.43 -2.57 1.59
CA PHE A 119 -0.12 -3.24 1.67
C PHE A 119 -0.05 -4.49 0.80
N ALA A 120 -1.09 -5.34 0.81
CA ALA A 120 -1.13 -6.54 -0.03
C ALA A 120 -1.11 -6.22 -1.54
N MET A 121 -1.78 -5.13 -1.95
CA MET A 121 -1.76 -4.66 -3.34
C MET A 121 -0.39 -4.13 -3.76
N ILE A 122 0.33 -3.45 -2.84
CA ILE A 122 1.72 -3.00 -3.07
C ILE A 122 2.65 -4.20 -3.18
N LEU A 123 2.53 -5.19 -2.28
CA LEU A 123 3.33 -6.41 -2.34
C LEU A 123 3.11 -7.18 -3.64
N TYR A 124 1.87 -7.25 -4.12
CA TYR A 124 1.57 -7.81 -5.42
C TYR A 124 2.33 -7.07 -6.54
N GLU A 125 2.28 -5.73 -6.55
CA GLU A 125 2.96 -4.92 -7.57
C GLU A 125 4.48 -5.09 -7.53
N MET A 126 5.07 -5.21 -6.33
CA MET A 126 6.50 -5.49 -6.19
C MET A 126 6.89 -6.84 -6.82
N LEU A 127 6.03 -7.86 -6.71
CA LEU A 127 6.32 -9.20 -7.23
C LEU A 127 6.06 -9.32 -8.73
N GLU A 128 5.01 -8.68 -9.23
CA GLU A 128 4.58 -8.80 -10.62
C GLU A 128 5.14 -7.69 -11.53
N GLY A 129 5.67 -6.62 -10.95
CA GLY A 129 6.25 -5.47 -11.66
C GLY A 129 5.22 -4.54 -12.30
N GLU A 130 3.93 -4.84 -12.14
CA GLU A 130 2.82 -4.12 -12.74
C GLU A 130 1.73 -3.89 -11.69
N PRO A 131 1.06 -2.71 -11.71
CA PRO A 131 -0.02 -2.43 -10.78
C PRO A 131 -1.13 -3.50 -10.84
N PRO A 132 -1.78 -3.84 -9.72
CA PRO A 132 -2.83 -4.86 -9.71
C PRO A 132 -3.97 -4.45 -10.64
N PHE A 133 -4.34 -5.33 -11.57
CA PHE A 133 -5.30 -5.05 -12.65
C PHE A 133 -4.88 -3.90 -13.59
N SER A 134 -3.61 -3.85 -14.00
CA SER A 134 -3.04 -2.78 -14.84
C SER A 134 -3.79 -2.53 -16.16
N ASN A 135 -4.55 -3.51 -16.65
CA ASN A 135 -5.41 -3.42 -17.83
C ASN A 135 -6.75 -2.68 -17.58
N TYR A 136 -7.06 -2.30 -16.35
CA TYR A 136 -8.24 -1.52 -15.98
C TYR A 136 -7.83 -0.11 -15.57
N GLU A 137 -8.70 0.86 -15.83
CA GLU A 137 -8.61 2.17 -15.16
C GLU A 137 -8.71 2.00 -13.63
N PRO A 138 -8.02 2.83 -12.82
CA PRO A 138 -7.95 2.63 -11.37
C PRO A 138 -9.30 2.48 -10.66
N TYR A 139 -10.30 3.25 -11.07
CA TYR A 139 -11.65 3.16 -10.50
C TYR A 139 -12.33 1.84 -10.86
N GLU A 140 -12.22 1.38 -12.11
CA GLU A 140 -12.78 0.11 -12.55
C GLU A 140 -12.06 -1.08 -11.89
N ALA A 141 -10.74 -0.98 -11.66
CA ALA A 141 -9.99 -1.95 -10.89
C ALA A 141 -10.54 -2.08 -9.46
N ALA A 142 -10.78 -0.95 -8.78
CA ALA A 142 -11.35 -0.93 -7.43
C ALA A 142 -12.76 -1.55 -7.40
N LYS A 143 -13.60 -1.22 -8.38
CA LYS A 143 -14.94 -1.80 -8.55
C LYS A 143 -14.87 -3.32 -8.78
N TYR A 144 -13.92 -3.80 -9.58
CA TYR A 144 -13.73 -5.22 -9.86
C TYR A 144 -13.30 -6.00 -8.61
N VAL A 145 -12.37 -5.44 -7.83
CA VAL A 145 -11.96 -5.93 -6.51
C VAL A 145 -13.13 -5.94 -5.53
N ALA A 146 -13.94 -4.88 -5.51
CA ALA A 146 -15.12 -4.76 -4.68
C ALA A 146 -16.17 -5.83 -5.00
N ALA A 147 -16.20 -6.36 -6.21
CA ALA A 147 -17.03 -7.50 -6.60
C ALA A 147 -16.46 -8.87 -6.15
N GLY A 148 -15.28 -8.90 -5.53
CA GLY A 148 -14.67 -10.11 -4.96
C GLY A 148 -13.47 -10.66 -5.74
N HIS A 149 -13.14 -10.09 -6.89
CA HIS A 149 -12.01 -10.54 -7.70
C HIS A 149 -10.68 -10.16 -7.05
N ARG A 150 -9.63 -10.95 -7.33
CA ARG A 150 -8.27 -10.74 -6.82
C ARG A 150 -7.27 -10.89 -7.95
N PRO A 151 -6.16 -10.12 -7.93
CA PRO A 151 -5.19 -10.20 -8.99
C PRO A 151 -4.47 -11.56 -8.91
N SER A 152 -4.20 -12.16 -10.07
CA SER A 152 -3.52 -13.45 -10.18
C SER A 152 -2.03 -13.26 -10.36
N PHE A 153 -1.21 -14.05 -9.67
CA PHE A 153 0.23 -14.09 -9.92
C PHE A 153 0.54 -14.79 -11.26
N ARG A 154 1.52 -14.28 -12.01
CA ARG A 154 2.00 -14.93 -13.24
C ARG A 154 2.70 -16.25 -12.94
N SER A 155 3.40 -16.34 -11.80
CA SER A 155 4.02 -17.59 -11.36
C SER A 155 2.99 -18.55 -10.77
N LYS A 156 2.86 -19.74 -11.38
CA LYS A 156 2.02 -20.84 -10.87
C LYS A 156 2.72 -21.72 -9.81
N SER A 157 4.00 -21.49 -9.57
CA SER A 157 4.80 -22.14 -8.54
C SER A 157 5.33 -21.11 -7.54
N TYR A 158 5.55 -21.54 -6.29
CA TYR A 158 6.32 -20.76 -5.34
C TYR A 158 7.68 -20.42 -5.95
N LEU A 159 8.10 -19.15 -5.86
CA LEU A 159 9.45 -18.77 -6.24
C LEU A 159 10.43 -19.69 -5.50
N PRO A 160 11.32 -20.42 -6.19
CA PRO A 160 12.20 -21.41 -5.56
C PRO A 160 12.97 -20.83 -4.37
N GLU A 161 13.26 -19.53 -4.43
CA GLU A 161 13.95 -18.72 -3.44
C GLU A 161 13.20 -18.59 -2.09
N LEU A 162 11.89 -18.87 -2.06
CA LEU A 162 11.04 -18.79 -0.88
C LEU A 162 10.74 -20.16 -0.26
N ARG A 163 11.20 -21.26 -0.85
CA ARG A 163 11.18 -22.58 -0.21
C ARG A 163 12.33 -22.65 0.80
N LYS A 164 12.09 -22.27 2.05
CA LYS A 164 12.90 -22.71 3.18
C LYS A 164 12.32 -24.00 3.76
#